data_AF-A0AB39Z1F9-F1
#
_entry.id   AF-A0AB39Z1F9-F1
#
_cell.length_a   1.000
_cell.length_b   1.000
_cell.length_c   1.000
_cell.angle_alpha   90.00
_cell.angle_beta   90.00
_cell.angle_gamma   90.00
#
_symmetry.space_group_name_H-M   'P 1'
#
loop_
_entity.id
_entity.type
_entity.pdbx_description
1 polymer ?
#
loop_
_entity_poly.entity_id
_entity_poly.type
_entity_poly.pdbx_seq_one_letter_code
_entity_poly.pdbx_strand_id
1 'polypeptide(L)'
;MPPKPKHRDVAGFLSRVRNFFLGRTHKTALRFADTVSPRTQPPPDIPRGPSQSLFSNYYYTRDPRRLVKPSVDLVQEHKQMLAAKLKAEEAAKAAQAKSGDGPKDGGPAPPPKSTDTDAEDCDQREDSRVKKLPTPGKVHSWEGPR
;
A
#
# COMPACT_ATOMS: atom_id res chain seq x y z
N MET A 1 -28.23 13.07 -28.91
CA MET A 1 -26.85 12.73 -28.49
C MET A 1 -26.04 12.42 -29.73
N PRO A 2 -24.79 12.90 -29.86
CA PRO A 2 -23.96 12.50 -30.99
C PRO A 2 -23.77 10.96 -30.97
N PRO A 3 -23.74 10.29 -32.13
CA PRO A 3 -23.51 8.85 -32.19
C PRO A 3 -22.14 8.51 -31.59
N LYS A 4 -22.06 7.40 -30.85
CA LYS A 4 -20.78 6.93 -30.29
C LYS A 4 -19.77 6.73 -31.43
N PRO A 5 -18.57 7.33 -31.36
CA PRO A 5 -17.58 7.16 -32.41
C PRO A 5 -17.18 5.69 -32.52
N LYS A 6 -17.15 5.15 -33.74
CA LYS A 6 -16.65 3.79 -33.96
C LYS A 6 -15.15 3.77 -33.70
N HIS A 7 -14.69 2.86 -32.83
CA HIS A 7 -13.26 2.62 -32.64
C HIS A 7 -12.64 2.18 -33.95
N ARG A 8 -11.47 2.75 -34.27
CA ARG A 8 -10.69 2.33 -35.42
C ARG A 8 -10.02 0.99 -35.07
N ASP A 9 -10.52 -0.10 -35.66
CA ASP A 9 -9.90 -1.42 -35.60
C ASP A 9 -9.53 -1.91 -37.01
N VAL A 10 -8.82 -3.02 -37.08
CA VAL A 10 -8.42 -3.65 -38.33
C VAL A 10 -9.66 -4.22 -39.06
N ALA A 11 -9.56 -4.42 -40.37
CA ALA A 11 -10.63 -5.05 -41.16
C ALA A 11 -11.06 -6.40 -40.54
N GLY A 12 -12.35 -6.71 -40.64
CA GLY A 12 -12.95 -7.86 -39.92
C GLY A 12 -12.28 -9.21 -40.19
N PHE A 13 -11.72 -9.42 -41.39
CA PHE A 13 -10.93 -10.60 -41.71
C PHE A 13 -9.62 -10.67 -40.89
N LEU A 14 -8.83 -9.60 -40.91
CA LEU A 14 -7.56 -9.51 -40.18
C LEU A 14 -7.78 -9.59 -38.66
N SER A 15 -8.88 -9.05 -38.14
CA SER A 15 -9.22 -9.18 -36.71
C SER A 15 -9.51 -10.64 -36.31
N ARG A 16 -10.11 -11.45 -37.20
CA ARG A 16 -10.33 -12.89 -36.96
C ARG A 16 -9.01 -13.67 -37.00
N VAL A 17 -8.15 -13.39 -37.98
CA VAL A 17 -6.82 -14.00 -38.07
C VAL A 17 -6.00 -13.70 -36.82
N ARG A 18 -6.01 -12.43 -36.37
CA ARG A 18 -5.37 -12.00 -35.12
C ARG A 18 -5.89 -12.78 -33.91
N ASN A 19 -7.21 -12.82 -33.72
CA ASN A 19 -7.81 -13.53 -32.59
C ASN A 19 -7.53 -15.04 -32.61
N PHE A 20 -7.42 -15.62 -33.81
CA PHE A 20 -7.06 -17.03 -33.98
C PHE A 20 -5.64 -17.33 -33.49
N PHE A 21 -4.64 -16.56 -33.93
CA PHE A 21 -3.25 -16.75 -33.47
C PHE A 21 -3.04 -16.39 -32.00
N LEU A 22 -3.82 -15.46 -31.46
CA LEU A 22 -3.75 -15.07 -30.05
C LEU A 22 -4.46 -16.07 -29.12
N GLY A 23 -5.32 -16.95 -29.64
CA GLY A 23 -6.16 -17.85 -28.82
C GLY A 23 -7.13 -17.11 -27.88
N ARG A 24 -7.28 -15.80 -28.06
CA ARG A 24 -8.12 -14.92 -27.23
C ARG A 24 -8.62 -13.73 -28.04
N THR A 25 -9.65 -13.06 -27.52
CA THR A 25 -10.12 -11.79 -28.08
C THR A 25 -9.08 -10.70 -27.86
N HIS A 26 -8.62 -10.08 -28.95
CA HIS A 26 -7.66 -8.99 -28.87
C HIS A 26 -8.29 -7.76 -28.20
N LYS A 27 -7.69 -7.31 -27.10
CA LYS A 27 -8.03 -6.04 -26.44
C LYS A 27 -7.09 -4.94 -26.95
N THR A 28 -7.67 -3.90 -27.54
CA THR A 28 -6.90 -2.79 -28.12
C THR A 28 -6.27 -1.92 -27.03
N ALA A 29 -4.94 -1.72 -27.10
CA ALA A 29 -4.20 -0.84 -26.18
C ALA A 29 -4.27 0.65 -26.56
N LEU A 30 -4.83 0.97 -27.73
CA LEU A 30 -5.02 2.34 -28.19
C LEU A 30 -6.09 3.04 -27.36
N ARG A 31 -5.81 4.30 -27.03
CA ARG A 31 -6.70 5.16 -26.27
C ARG A 31 -7.58 5.94 -27.24
N PHE A 32 -8.88 5.73 -27.17
CA PHE A 32 -9.88 6.45 -27.96
C PHE A 32 -10.55 7.54 -27.11
N ALA A 33 -11.11 8.55 -27.77
CA ALA A 33 -11.63 9.74 -27.10
C ALA A 33 -12.80 9.48 -26.13
N ASP A 34 -13.50 8.36 -26.31
CA ASP A 34 -14.59 7.87 -25.47
C ASP A 34 -14.12 6.99 -24.30
N THR A 35 -12.95 6.34 -24.43
CA THR A 35 -12.33 5.54 -23.37
C THR A 35 -11.45 6.35 -22.41
N VAL A 36 -11.15 7.59 -22.77
CA VAL A 36 -10.32 8.51 -21.98
C VAL A 36 -11.20 9.61 -21.41
N SER A 37 -10.79 10.18 -20.27
CA SER A 37 -11.43 11.38 -19.77
C SER A 37 -11.39 12.52 -20.80
N PRO A 38 -12.41 13.40 -20.82
CA PRO A 38 -12.41 14.57 -21.68
C PRO A 38 -11.19 15.46 -21.45
N ARG A 39 -10.74 16.15 -22.52
CA ARG A 39 -9.64 17.12 -22.42
C ARG A 39 -10.01 18.34 -21.58
N THR A 40 -11.27 18.75 -21.61
CA THR A 40 -11.82 19.84 -20.80
C THR A 40 -12.57 19.26 -19.61
N GLN A 41 -12.05 19.49 -18.41
CA GLN A 41 -12.69 19.08 -17.17
C GLN A 41 -13.48 20.26 -16.60
N PRO A 42 -14.69 20.06 -16.05
CA PRO A 42 -15.40 21.12 -15.33
C PRO A 42 -14.61 21.53 -14.08
N PRO A 43 -14.81 22.76 -13.57
CA PRO A 43 -14.17 23.19 -12.34
C PRO A 43 -14.57 22.24 -11.18
N PRO A 44 -13.62 21.61 -10.48
CA PRO A 44 -13.92 20.71 -9.38
C PRO A 44 -14.26 21.50 -8.10
N ASP A 45 -15.20 20.99 -7.31
CA ASP A 45 -15.40 21.42 -5.92
C ASP A 45 -14.58 20.50 -5.00
N ILE A 46 -13.51 21.03 -4.42
CA ILE A 46 -12.55 20.25 -3.63
C ILE A 46 -12.97 20.30 -2.16
N PRO A 47 -13.14 19.16 -1.48
CA PRO A 47 -13.49 19.15 -0.07
C PRO A 47 -12.39 19.82 0.77
N ARG A 48 -12.82 20.50 1.82
CA ARG A 48 -11.93 21.21 2.73
C ARG A 48 -11.07 20.24 3.54
N GLY A 49 -9.84 20.64 3.84
CA GLY A 49 -8.93 19.88 4.70
C GLY A 49 -9.34 19.92 6.18
N PRO A 50 -8.77 19.03 7.02
CA PRO A 50 -9.11 18.94 8.44
C PRO A 50 -8.74 20.20 9.24
N SER A 51 -7.77 20.97 8.73
CA SER A 51 -7.23 22.18 9.35
C SER A 51 -8.01 23.45 9.00
N GLN A 52 -9.22 23.33 8.41
CA GLN A 52 -10.05 24.45 7.98
C GLN A 52 -11.30 24.67 8.87
N SER A 53 -11.19 24.35 10.17
CA SER A 53 -12.18 24.75 11.18
C SER A 53 -12.03 26.24 11.51
N LEU A 54 -13.17 26.92 11.70
CA LEU A 54 -13.23 28.35 12.08
C LEU A 54 -12.93 28.57 13.57
N PHE A 55 -13.18 27.57 14.42
CA PHE A 55 -12.97 27.63 15.87
C PHE A 55 -12.01 26.53 16.34
N SER A 56 -11.41 26.76 17.52
CA SER A 56 -10.50 25.82 18.21
C SER A 56 -9.38 25.24 17.34
N ASN A 57 -8.84 26.03 16.41
CA ASN A 57 -7.89 25.58 15.39
C ASN A 57 -6.56 26.34 15.50
N TYR A 58 -5.94 26.28 16.68
CA TYR A 58 -4.69 26.96 16.96
C TYR A 58 -3.50 26.22 16.33
N TYR A 59 -2.57 26.96 15.73
CA TYR A 59 -1.42 26.34 15.06
C TYR A 59 -0.52 25.55 16.01
N TYR A 60 -0.38 25.98 17.26
CA TYR A 60 0.55 25.37 18.21
C TYR A 60 0.15 23.95 18.65
N THR A 61 -1.13 23.57 18.59
CA THR A 61 -1.60 22.23 18.97
C THR A 61 -1.36 21.19 17.88
N ARG A 62 -1.23 21.64 16.63
CA ARG A 62 -1.12 20.79 15.43
C ARG A 62 0.26 20.83 14.78
N ASP A 63 1.22 21.55 15.35
CA ASP A 63 2.55 21.73 14.77
C ASP A 63 3.50 20.60 15.20
N PRO A 64 3.73 19.55 14.38
CA PRO A 64 4.66 18.49 14.72
C PRO A 64 6.12 18.96 14.71
N ARG A 65 6.45 20.07 14.02
CA ARG A 65 7.83 20.54 13.88
C ARG A 65 8.41 20.97 15.23
N ARG A 66 7.56 21.48 16.13
CA ARG A 66 7.92 21.88 17.49
C ARG A 66 7.80 20.77 18.52
N LEU A 67 7.18 19.64 18.18
CA LEU A 67 7.08 18.46 19.04
C LEU A 67 8.33 17.57 18.98
N VAL A 68 9.19 17.77 17.98
CA VAL A 68 10.46 17.05 17.85
C VAL A 68 11.40 17.46 18.99
N LYS A 69 11.72 16.48 19.84
CA LYS A 69 12.73 16.64 20.89
C LYS A 69 14.13 16.41 20.31
N PRO A 70 15.17 17.06 20.84
CA PRO A 70 16.54 16.73 20.47
C PRO A 70 16.85 15.26 20.75
N SER A 71 17.78 14.69 20.00
CA SER A 71 18.25 13.33 20.24
C SER A 71 18.85 13.22 21.64
N VAL A 72 18.58 12.09 22.29
CA VAL A 72 19.04 11.82 23.65
C VAL A 72 20.33 11.00 23.61
N ASP A 73 21.40 11.52 24.22
CA ASP A 73 22.69 10.84 24.34
C ASP A 73 22.71 9.92 25.59
N LEU A 74 22.36 8.65 25.40
CA LEU A 74 22.23 7.66 26.48
C LEU A 74 23.50 7.54 27.36
N VAL A 75 24.69 7.69 26.77
CA VAL A 75 25.97 7.59 27.49
C VAL A 75 26.19 8.79 28.42
N GLN A 76 25.83 9.99 27.98
CA GLN A 76 25.97 11.19 28.80
C GLN A 76 24.94 11.18 29.94
N GLU A 77 23.71 10.77 29.66
CA GLU A 77 22.67 10.59 30.68
C GLU A 77 23.08 9.57 31.74
N HIS A 78 23.65 8.43 31.33
CA HIS A 78 24.14 7.43 32.28
C HIS A 78 25.25 7.97 33.19
N LYS A 79 26.19 8.76 32.63
CA LYS A 79 27.25 9.43 33.43
C LYS A 79 26.66 10.43 34.41
N GLN A 80 25.68 11.23 33.99
CA GLN A 80 24.99 12.19 34.86
C GLN A 80 24.19 11.48 35.95
N MET A 81 23.52 10.36 35.65
CA MET A 81 22.82 9.53 36.63
C MET A 81 23.78 8.92 37.65
N LEU A 82 24.92 8.38 37.23
CA LEU A 82 25.93 7.85 38.16
C LEU A 82 26.52 8.96 39.04
N ALA A 83 26.83 10.13 38.47
CA ALA A 83 27.32 11.28 39.25
C ALA A 83 26.27 11.81 40.22
N ALA A 84 24.98 11.83 39.83
CA ALA A 84 23.87 12.17 40.71
C ALA A 84 23.66 11.11 41.80
N LYS A 85 23.84 9.82 41.49
CA LYS A 85 23.82 8.73 42.47
C LYS A 85 24.98 8.83 43.44
N LEU A 86 26.20 9.15 43.00
CA LEU A 86 27.35 9.35 43.89
C LEU A 86 27.13 10.56 44.82
N LYS A 87 26.63 11.68 44.29
CA LYS A 87 26.25 12.85 45.11
C LYS A 87 25.08 12.54 46.05
N ALA A 88 24.13 11.72 45.62
CA ALA A 88 23.02 11.25 46.44
C ALA A 88 23.46 10.18 47.46
N GLU A 89 24.50 9.39 47.19
CA GLU A 89 25.12 8.44 48.11
C GLU A 89 26.03 9.14 49.12
N GLU A 90 26.66 10.26 48.77
CA GLU A 90 27.34 11.15 49.72
C GLU A 90 26.33 11.88 50.61
N ALA A 91 25.19 12.32 50.06
CA ALA A 91 24.08 12.86 50.84
C ALA A 91 23.31 11.78 51.64
N ALA A 92 23.23 10.54 51.14
CA ALA A 92 22.62 9.39 51.82
C ALA A 92 23.60 8.66 52.74
N LYS A 93 24.91 8.92 52.67
CA LYS A 93 25.86 8.57 53.75
C LYS A 93 25.68 9.48 54.97
N ALA A 94 24.94 10.58 54.85
CA ALA A 94 24.36 11.30 55.99
C ALA A 94 22.97 10.77 56.42
N ALA A 95 22.38 9.80 55.70
CA ALA A 95 21.07 9.20 55.99
C ALA A 95 20.93 7.81 55.32
N GLN A 96 21.66 6.78 55.77
CA GLN A 96 21.57 5.46 55.14
C GLN A 96 20.28 4.75 55.55
N ALA A 97 19.46 4.34 54.58
CA ALA A 97 19.07 2.93 54.37
C ALA A 97 18.15 2.71 53.15
N LYS A 98 18.60 1.79 52.26
CA LYS A 98 17.85 0.74 51.51
C LYS A 98 17.82 0.80 49.97
N SER A 99 18.33 -0.33 49.42
CA SER A 99 18.02 -1.07 48.17
C SER A 99 17.95 -0.27 46.86
N GLY A 100 18.77 -0.50 45.85
CA GLY A 100 19.24 -1.79 45.32
C GLY A 100 18.28 -2.21 44.22
N ASP A 101 18.75 -2.25 42.96
CA ASP A 101 18.25 -3.14 41.91
C ASP A 101 19.07 -2.97 40.62
N GLY A 102 19.47 -4.09 40.03
CA GLY A 102 20.28 -4.16 38.81
C GLY A 102 19.45 -3.99 37.54
N PRO A 103 20.02 -3.44 36.45
CA PRO A 103 19.29 -3.23 35.21
C PRO A 103 19.15 -4.53 34.41
N LYS A 104 17.92 -4.82 33.97
CA LYS A 104 17.60 -5.91 33.04
C LYS A 104 17.93 -5.50 31.61
N ASP A 105 18.48 -6.45 30.87
CA ASP A 105 18.88 -6.36 29.46
C ASP A 105 17.70 -6.01 28.54
N GLY A 106 17.82 -4.87 27.85
CA GLY A 106 16.89 -4.45 26.79
C GLY A 106 17.51 -4.67 25.42
N GLY A 107 17.35 -5.87 24.86
CA GLY A 107 17.70 -6.12 23.46
C GLY A 107 16.79 -5.33 22.51
N PRO A 108 17.28 -4.86 21.34
CA PRO A 108 16.45 -4.22 20.34
C PRO A 108 15.41 -5.19 19.79
N ALA A 109 14.31 -4.62 19.29
CA ALA A 109 13.02 -5.23 18.98
C ALA A 109 13.04 -6.70 18.49
N PRO A 110 12.00 -7.50 18.83
CA PRO A 110 11.85 -8.84 18.28
C PRO A 110 11.84 -8.79 16.75
N PRO A 111 12.39 -9.83 16.08
CA PRO A 111 12.44 -9.87 14.61
C PRO A 111 11.03 -9.70 14.04
N PRO A 112 10.88 -9.02 12.89
CA PRO A 112 9.58 -8.86 12.26
C PRO A 112 8.97 -10.24 12.05
N LYS A 113 7.74 -10.43 12.52
CA LYS A 113 6.96 -11.64 12.21
C LYS A 113 6.88 -11.74 10.68
N SER A 114 7.33 -12.85 10.12
CA SER A 114 7.08 -13.18 8.73
C SER A 114 5.56 -13.17 8.53
N THR A 115 5.07 -12.27 7.69
CA THR A 115 3.69 -12.32 7.23
C THR A 115 3.61 -13.47 6.23
N ASP A 116 3.19 -14.64 6.69
CA ASP A 116 2.79 -15.74 5.83
C ASP A 116 1.42 -15.40 5.23
N THR A 117 1.37 -14.84 4.02
CA THR A 117 0.19 -14.88 3.12
C THR A 117 0.51 -14.28 1.76
N ASP A 118 1.20 -15.03 0.91
CA ASP A 118 0.98 -14.95 -0.54
C ASP A 118 -0.24 -15.85 -0.85
N ALA A 119 -1.43 -15.39 -0.47
CA ALA A 119 -2.68 -16.09 -0.78
C ALA A 119 -3.74 -15.08 -1.22
N GLU A 120 -3.39 -14.25 -2.20
CA GLU A 120 -4.40 -13.69 -3.11
C GLU A 120 -4.42 -14.61 -4.35
N ASP A 121 -4.82 -15.86 -4.11
CA ASP A 121 -5.31 -16.69 -5.20
C ASP A 121 -6.64 -16.09 -5.65
N CYS A 122 -6.74 -15.85 -6.95
CA CYS A 122 -7.79 -15.06 -7.58
C CYS A 122 -9.14 -15.78 -7.53
N ASP A 123 -9.82 -15.77 -6.39
CA ASP A 123 -11.23 -16.13 -6.34
C ASP A 123 -12.08 -14.95 -6.79
N GLN A 124 -12.32 -14.90 -8.09
CA GLN A 124 -13.61 -14.45 -8.57
C GLN A 124 -14.07 -15.24 -9.80
N ARG A 125 -14.94 -16.19 -9.47
CA ARG A 125 -16.10 -16.70 -10.23
C ARG A 125 -15.87 -18.04 -10.89
N GLU A 126 -16.22 -19.08 -10.12
CA GLU A 126 -16.82 -20.29 -10.66
C GLU A 126 -17.96 -19.94 -11.62
N ASP A 127 -17.71 -20.06 -12.92
CA ASP A 127 -18.75 -20.25 -13.92
C ASP A 127 -18.41 -21.49 -14.73
N SER A 128 -18.80 -22.65 -14.18
CA SER A 128 -19.22 -23.85 -14.88
C SER A 128 -18.23 -24.56 -15.84
N ARG A 129 -18.02 -25.84 -15.53
CA ARG A 129 -17.58 -26.92 -16.44
C ARG A 129 -16.09 -26.88 -16.83
N VAL A 130 -15.26 -27.43 -15.95
CA VAL A 130 -13.91 -27.94 -16.29
C VAL A 130 -14.03 -28.94 -17.46
N LYS A 131 -13.70 -28.50 -18.67
CA LYS A 131 -13.54 -29.39 -19.83
C LYS A 131 -12.10 -29.91 -19.82
N LYS A 132 -11.95 -31.24 -19.75
CA LYS A 132 -10.66 -31.92 -19.91
C LYS A 132 -9.97 -31.42 -21.18
N LEU A 133 -8.69 -31.05 -21.05
CA LEU A 133 -7.84 -30.69 -22.19
C LEU A 133 -7.78 -31.88 -23.16
N PRO A 134 -7.92 -31.67 -24.48
CA PRO A 134 -7.78 -32.75 -25.45
C PRO A 134 -6.31 -33.16 -25.57
N THR A 135 -6.08 -34.47 -25.61
CA THR A 135 -4.76 -35.08 -25.82
C THR A 135 -4.19 -34.63 -27.17
N PRO A 136 -2.89 -34.28 -27.25
CA PRO A 136 -2.28 -33.80 -28.49
C PRO A 136 -2.31 -34.89 -29.56
N GLY A 137 -2.90 -34.59 -30.73
CA GLY A 137 -2.90 -35.48 -31.90
C GLY A 137 -4.26 -35.71 -32.56
N LYS A 138 -5.38 -35.24 -31.99
CA LYS A 138 -6.70 -35.34 -32.64
C LYS A 138 -7.05 -34.04 -33.36
N VAL A 139 -6.97 -34.08 -34.69
CA VAL A 139 -7.40 -33.01 -35.60
C VAL A 139 -8.86 -32.61 -35.33
N HIS A 140 -9.10 -31.30 -35.26
CA HIS A 140 -10.42 -30.73 -35.01
C HIS A 140 -11.30 -30.89 -36.27
N SER A 141 -12.36 -31.70 -36.18
CA SER A 141 -13.40 -31.77 -37.22
C SER A 141 -14.23 -30.50 -37.18
N TRP A 142 -14.18 -29.73 -38.27
CA TRP A 142 -14.89 -28.48 -38.45
C TRP A 142 -16.26 -28.76 -39.07
N GLU A 143 -17.29 -28.92 -38.24
CA GLU A 143 -18.68 -28.89 -38.70
C GLU A 143 -19.32 -27.61 -38.11
N GLY A 144 -19.57 -26.62 -38.98
CA GLY A 144 -20.19 -25.35 -38.62
C GLY A 144 -21.73 -25.47 -38.53
N PRO A 145 -22.42 -24.51 -37.89
CA PRO A 145 -23.88 -24.52 -37.81
C PRO A 145 -24.53 -24.16 -39.17
N ARG A 146 -25.63 -24.84 -39.50
CA ARG A 146 -26.56 -24.47 -40.59
C ARG A 146 -27.30 -23.17 -40.30
#